data_AF-A0A2G3K0N2-F1
#
_entry.id   AF-A0A2G3K0N2-F1
#
_cell.length_a   1.000
_cell.length_b   1.000
_cell.length_c   1.000
_cell.angle_alpha   90.00
_cell.angle_beta   90.00
_cell.angle_gamma   90.00
#
_symmetry.space_group_name_H-M   'P 1'
#
loop_
_entity.id
_entity.type
_entity.pdbx_description
1 polymer ?
#
loop_
_entity_poly.entity_id
_entity_poly.type
_entity_poly.pdbx_seq_one_letter_code
_entity_poly.pdbx_strand_id
1 'polypeptide(L)' 'KRGRSMYRELKALGVSGTDATRIASNARRWWRNGYGVLNRALSIAYFERLGVPRLA' A
#
# COMPACT_ATOMS: atom_id res chain seq x y z
N LYS A 1 -2.43 -11.19 12.07
CA LYS A 1 -3.36 -11.09 10.92
C LYS A 1 -2.90 -9.98 9.95
N ARG A 2 -2.03 -10.28 8.96
CA ARG A 2 -1.36 -9.26 8.11
C ARG A 2 -2.33 -8.41 7.27
N GLY A 3 -3.34 -9.03 6.64
CA GLY A 3 -4.33 -8.30 5.83
C GLY A 3 -5.15 -7.28 6.62
N ARG A 4 -5.53 -7.60 7.87
CA ARG A 4 -6.28 -6.66 8.74
C ARG A 4 -5.45 -5.42 9.07
N SER A 5 -4.16 -5.60 9.41
CA SER A 5 -3.24 -4.49 9.65
C SER A 5 -3.06 -3.65 8.39
N MET A 6 -2.81 -4.28 7.23
CA MET A 6 -2.70 -3.58 5.94
C MET A 6 -3.94 -2.75 5.63
N TYR A 7 -5.15 -3.31 5.80
CA TYR A 7 -6.39 -2.57 5.57
C TYR A 7 -6.46 -1.29 6.43
N ARG A 8 -6.12 -1.40 7.73
CA ARG A 8 -6.14 -0.25 8.65
C ARG A 8 -5.19 0.85 8.20
N GLU A 9 -3.95 0.49 7.87
CA GLU A 9 -2.94 1.45 7.44
C GLU A 9 -3.28 2.06 6.07
N LEU A 10 -3.81 1.28 5.12
CA LEU A 10 -4.28 1.79 3.84
C LEU A 10 -5.44 2.79 4.02
N LYS A 11 -6.37 2.51 4.94
CA LYS A 11 -7.42 3.47 5.29
C LYS A 11 -6.87 4.75 5.90
N ALA A 12 -5.84 4.66 6.76
CA ALA A 12 -5.17 5.83 7.32
C ALA A 12 -4.43 6.66 6.26
N LEU A 13 -3.96 6.02 5.18
CA LEU A 13 -3.38 6.68 4.00
C LEU A 13 -4.43 7.28 3.05
N GLY A 14 -5.73 7.20 3.37
CA GLY A 14 -6.79 7.76 2.53
C GLY A 14 -7.22 6.86 1.37
N VAL A 15 -6.79 5.60 1.34
CA VAL A 15 -7.16 4.67 0.28
C VAL A 15 -8.65 4.31 0.38
N SER A 16 -9.29 4.14 -0.79
CA SER A 16 -10.69 3.71 -0.87
C SER A 16 -10.91 2.36 -0.17
N GLY A 17 -12.10 2.13 0.38
CA GLY A 17 -12.41 0.85 1.06
C GLY A 17 -12.27 -0.36 0.13
N THR A 18 -12.64 -0.18 -1.14
CA THR A 18 -12.55 -1.20 -2.20
C THR A 18 -11.10 -1.55 -2.51
N ASP A 19 -10.24 -0.56 -2.73
CA ASP A 19 -8.83 -0.79 -3.00
C ASP A 19 -8.09 -1.35 -1.78
N ALA A 20 -8.40 -0.83 -0.58
CA ALA A 20 -7.83 -1.34 0.66
C ALA A 20 -8.17 -2.82 0.87
N THR A 21 -9.42 -3.23 0.60
CA THR A 21 -9.84 -4.64 0.66
C THR A 21 -9.10 -5.49 -0.37
N ARG A 22 -9.00 -5.01 -1.61
CA ARG A 22 -8.31 -5.72 -2.70
C ARG A 22 -6.83 -5.95 -2.39
N ILE A 23 -6.15 -4.95 -1.86
CA ILE A 23 -4.74 -5.02 -1.48
C ILE A 23 -4.56 -5.94 -0.25
N ALA A 24 -5.38 -5.76 0.79
CA ALA A 24 -5.31 -6.52 2.04
C ALA A 24 -5.57 -8.02 1.84
N SER A 25 -6.46 -8.38 0.90
CA SER A 25 -6.76 -9.77 0.54
C SER A 25 -5.54 -10.48 -0.09
N ASN A 26 -4.63 -9.70 -0.69
CA ASN A 26 -3.39 -10.18 -1.29
C ASN A 26 -2.18 -10.08 -0.34
N ALA A 27 -2.37 -9.91 0.97
CA ALA A 27 -1.30 -9.77 1.96
C ALA A 27 -0.31 -10.96 2.04
N ARG A 28 -0.62 -12.11 1.42
CA ARG A 28 0.26 -13.28 1.29
C ARG A 28 0.93 -13.41 -0.09
N ARG A 29 0.61 -12.53 -1.02
CA ARG A 29 1.04 -12.58 -2.44
C ARG A 29 1.66 -11.24 -2.82
N TRP A 30 2.86 -10.99 -2.32
CA TRP A 30 3.51 -9.67 -2.47
C TRP A 30 3.77 -9.27 -3.91
N TRP A 31 4.31 -10.17 -4.72
CA TRP A 31 4.57 -9.91 -6.13
C TRP A 31 3.31 -9.48 -6.89
N ARG A 32 2.15 -10.10 -6.61
CA ARG A 32 0.88 -9.73 -7.23
C ARG A 32 0.38 -8.35 -6.79
N ASN A 33 0.68 -7.94 -5.56
CA ASN A 33 0.34 -6.60 -5.06
C ASN A 33 1.24 -5.52 -5.69
N GLY A 34 2.52 -5.82 -5.94
CA GLY A 34 3.50 -4.88 -6.47
C GLY A 34 3.23 -4.38 -7.89
N TYR A 35 2.48 -5.12 -8.71
CA TYR A 35 2.09 -4.68 -10.08
C TYR A 35 0.71 -3.99 -10.14
N GLY A 36 0.08 -3.71 -8.99
CA GLY A 36 -1.32 -3.31 -8.93
C GLY A 36 -1.57 -1.93 -8.32
N VAL A 37 -2.80 -1.77 -7.83
CA VAL A 37 -3.31 -0.55 -7.17
C VAL A 37 -2.51 -0.14 -5.93
N LEU A 38 -1.64 -1.02 -5.40
CA LEU A 38 -0.75 -0.69 -4.29
C LEU A 38 0.21 0.47 -4.61
N ASN A 39 0.71 0.57 -5.85
CA ASN A 39 1.59 1.68 -6.24
C ASN A 39 0.89 3.05 -6.21
N ARG A 40 -0.44 3.07 -6.38
CA ARG A 40 -1.22 4.32 -6.23
C ARG A 40 -1.40 4.68 -4.76
N ALA A 41 -1.49 3.69 -3.88
CA ALA A 41 -1.57 3.89 -2.44
C ALA A 41 -0.22 4.31 -1.83
N LEU A 42 0.88 3.75 -2.33
CA LEU A 42 2.25 4.05 -1.90
C LEU A 42 2.92 4.97 -2.93
N SER A 43 2.50 6.23 -2.97
CA SER A 43 3.05 7.21 -3.90
C SER A 43 4.51 7.56 -3.55
N ILE A 44 5.24 8.19 -4.48
CA ILE A 44 6.60 8.67 -4.21
C ILE A 44 6.62 9.59 -2.98
N ALA A 45 5.62 10.48 -2.84
CA ALA A 45 5.50 11.37 -1.67
C ALA A 45 5.35 10.61 -0.34
N TYR A 46 4.75 9.42 -0.35
CA TYR A 46 4.72 8.57 0.84
C TYR A 46 6.14 8.13 1.25
N PHE A 47 6.98 7.75 0.28
CA PHE A 47 8.36 7.37 0.53
C PHE A 47 9.24 8.56 0.94
N GLU A 48 9.00 9.76 0.39
CA GLU A 48 9.66 11.00 0.85
C GLU A 48 9.37 11.27 2.33
N ARG A 49 8.12 11.09 2.78
CA ARG A 49 7.75 11.25 4.20
C ARG A 49 8.40 10.20 5.11
N LEU A 50 8.84 9.07 4.56
CA LEU A 50 9.63 8.06 5.27
C LEU A 50 11.14 8.35 5.24
N GLY A 51 11.58 9.39 4.54
CA GLY A 51 13.00 9.73 4.40
C GLY A 51 13.76 8.83 3.43
N VAL A 52 13.08 8.14 2.51
CA VAL A 52 13.74 7.31 1.50
C VAL A 52 14.44 8.21 0.47
N PRO A 53 15.75 8.10 0.26
CA PRO A 53 16.46 8.91 -0.73
C PRO A 53 15.97 8.63 -2.15
N ARG A 54 15.82 9.69 -2.95
CA ARG A 54 15.59 9.56 -4.39
C ARG A 54 16.87 9.09 -5.06
N LEU A 55 16.74 8.13 -5.96
CA LEU A 55 17.82 7.74 -6.86
C LEU A 55 17.79 8.71 -8.05
N ALA A 56 18.96 9.27 -8.38
CA ALA A 56 19.17 10.15 -9.54
C ALA A 56 19.49 9.33 -10.80
#